data_AF-A0A2V9Y5M1-F1
#
_entry.id   AF-A0A2V9Y5M1-F1
#
_cell.length_a   1.000
_cell.length_b   1.000
_cell.length_c   1.000
_cell.angle_alpha   90.00
_cell.angle_beta   90.00
_cell.angle_gamma   90.00
#
_symmetry.space_group_name_H-M   'P 1'
#
loop_
_entity.id
_entity.type
_entity.pdbx_description
1 polymer ?
#
loop_
_entity_poly.entity_id
_entity_poly.type
_entity_poly.pdbx_seq_one_letter_code
_entity_poly.pdbx_strand_id
1 'polypeptide(L)'
;MQTTPEFKAGYFKMASHELLPVEDCPISSPLINRGIAALWQNGSAGKAPPGVDEVEFFANGDDTQLLIEVSAKADSRRAALRAWAEDFQSSMPEIAGVVVFREAPKGVPGTQEKLLTVGADHLTYQTERAAYRVSAGSFFQTNRYLTDELVKIVTQGQSGEHALDLYAGVGLFSTALCDMRHIVSVESSQTSTADLSYNLSSNGEAVRATTEEYLSGSHNSRRARKGAVLPHPAFQPDLAVVDPPRSGLGDRVARMLVTMGAPRVVYVSCDPVTLARDLVVLVAAGYRIEQLHLVDLFPQTYHLESVVHLAR
;
A
#
# COMPACT_ATOMS: atom_id res chain seq x y z
N MET A 1 -11.14 28.79 34.63
CA MET A 1 -10.60 29.09 33.29
C MET A 1 -10.18 27.78 32.65
N GLN A 2 -11.00 27.20 31.77
CA GLN A 2 -10.54 26.15 30.88
C GLN A 2 -9.89 26.85 29.69
N THR A 3 -8.60 27.15 29.81
CA THR A 3 -7.79 27.40 28.62
C THR A 3 -7.50 26.05 28.00
N THR A 4 -7.84 25.88 26.73
CA THR A 4 -7.19 25.09 25.65
C THR A 4 -8.23 24.54 24.66
N PRO A 5 -7.86 24.30 23.39
CA PRO A 5 -6.66 23.55 22.97
C PRO A 5 -5.51 24.52 22.63
N GLU A 6 -4.42 24.62 23.40
CA GLU A 6 -3.18 23.84 23.18
C GLU A 6 -3.38 22.81 22.08
N PHE A 7 -2.71 23.04 20.95
CA PHE A 7 -2.67 22.15 19.81
C PHE A 7 -2.52 20.70 20.27
N LYS A 8 -3.21 19.76 19.62
CA LYS A 8 -3.10 18.32 19.93
C LYS A 8 -2.95 17.53 18.65
N ALA A 9 -1.95 16.65 18.63
CA ALA A 9 -1.78 15.62 17.63
C ALA A 9 -1.66 14.26 18.33
N GLY A 10 -2.13 13.20 17.69
CA GLY A 10 -2.03 11.84 18.23
C GLY A 10 -3.06 10.91 17.64
N TYR A 11 -3.38 9.85 18.35
CA TYR A 11 -4.28 8.79 17.88
C TYR A 11 -5.61 8.82 18.62
N PHE A 12 -6.65 8.25 18.03
CA PHE A 12 -7.88 8.00 18.77
C PHE A 12 -7.72 6.88 19.79
N LYS A 13 -8.35 7.02 20.95
CA LYS A 13 -8.50 5.91 21.90
C LYS A 13 -9.29 4.76 21.25
N MET A 14 -9.02 3.53 21.70
CA MET A 14 -9.68 2.33 21.17
C MET A 14 -11.21 2.49 21.17
N ALA A 15 -11.83 2.24 20.02
CA ALA A 15 -13.28 2.36 19.80
C ALA A 15 -13.88 3.73 20.18
N SER A 16 -13.13 4.82 20.00
CA SER A 16 -13.55 6.18 20.34
C SER A 16 -13.11 7.19 19.26
N HIS A 17 -13.69 8.40 19.29
CA HIS A 17 -13.18 9.58 18.58
C HIS A 17 -12.47 10.56 19.53
N GLU A 18 -12.23 10.15 20.78
CA GLU A 18 -11.44 10.91 21.73
C GLU A 18 -9.96 10.82 21.36
N LEU A 19 -9.36 11.98 21.06
CA LEU A 19 -7.94 12.09 20.72
C LEU A 19 -7.09 11.91 21.99
N LEU A 20 -6.19 10.94 21.94
CA LEU A 20 -5.09 10.78 22.88
C LEU A 20 -3.87 11.55 22.33
N PRO A 21 -3.40 12.61 23.01
CA PRO A 21 -2.17 13.29 22.62
C PRO A 21 -0.97 12.33 22.64
N VAL A 22 -0.18 12.34 21.57
CA VAL A 22 1.03 11.51 21.44
C VAL A 22 2.17 12.37 20.92
N GLU A 23 3.17 12.59 21.78
CA GLU A 23 4.41 13.30 21.44
C GLU A 23 5.54 12.36 21.02
N ASP A 24 5.44 11.08 21.38
CA ASP A 24 6.38 10.02 21.02
C ASP A 24 5.63 8.69 20.85
N CYS A 25 6.01 7.92 19.82
CA CYS A 25 5.43 6.63 19.47
C CYS A 25 6.55 5.58 19.42
N PRO A 26 6.71 4.73 20.45
CA PRO A 26 7.83 3.78 20.55
C PRO A 26 7.89 2.71 19.45
N ILE A 27 6.76 2.44 18.79
CA ILE A 27 6.68 1.48 17.68
C ILE A 27 6.99 2.13 16.31
N SER A 28 7.04 3.46 16.24
CA SER A 28 7.37 4.20 15.03
C SER A 28 8.88 4.37 14.88
N SER A 29 9.34 4.69 13.66
CA SER A 29 10.76 4.91 13.44
C SER A 29 11.28 6.17 14.14
N PRO A 30 12.57 6.23 14.48
CA PRO A 30 13.20 7.45 15.00
C PRO A 30 12.93 8.69 14.15
N LEU A 31 12.98 8.58 12.82
CA LEU A 31 12.71 9.74 11.95
C LEU A 31 11.24 10.18 12.02
N ILE A 32 10.29 9.24 12.09
CA ILE A 32 8.87 9.57 12.27
C ILE A 32 8.65 10.28 13.62
N ASN A 33 9.28 9.82 14.71
CA ASN A 33 9.18 10.50 16.01
C ASN A 33 9.74 11.94 15.97
N ARG A 34 10.81 12.18 15.21
CA ARG A 34 11.27 13.56 14.95
C ARG A 34 10.24 14.38 14.17
N GLY A 35 9.58 13.79 13.18
CA GLY A 35 8.48 14.41 12.45
C GLY A 35 7.29 14.77 13.35
N ILE A 36 6.90 13.86 14.25
CA ILE A 36 5.86 14.09 15.28
C ILE A 36 6.27 15.26 16.19
N ALA A 37 7.49 15.27 16.69
CA ALA A 37 7.99 16.37 17.52
C ALA A 37 7.97 17.72 16.78
N ALA A 38 8.36 17.75 15.50
CA ALA A 38 8.29 18.96 14.69
C ALA A 38 6.84 19.43 14.45
N LEU A 39 5.90 18.50 14.25
CA LEU A 39 4.48 18.81 14.15
C LEU A 39 3.95 19.44 15.45
N TRP A 40 4.32 18.88 16.61
CA TRP A 40 3.98 19.46 17.92
C TRP A 40 4.54 20.85 18.13
N GLN A 41 5.81 21.09 17.77
CA GLN A 41 6.44 22.41 17.86
C GLN A 41 5.72 23.43 16.95
N ASN A 42 5.45 23.05 15.70
CA ASN A 42 4.76 23.89 14.74
C ASN A 42 3.33 24.23 15.19
N GLY A 43 2.58 23.21 15.61
CA GLY A 43 1.21 23.36 16.09
C GLY A 43 1.10 24.17 17.38
N SER A 44 1.98 23.92 18.36
CA SER A 44 2.02 24.68 19.63
C SER A 44 2.41 26.14 19.43
N ALA A 45 3.18 26.44 18.39
CA ALA A 45 3.48 27.81 17.96
C ALA A 45 2.32 28.49 17.19
N GLY A 46 1.17 27.81 17.03
CA GLY A 46 0.00 28.34 16.34
C GLY A 46 0.15 28.44 14.81
N LYS A 47 1.12 27.72 14.24
CA LYS A 47 1.40 27.77 12.79
C LYS A 47 0.54 26.80 11.97
N ALA A 48 0.00 25.74 12.59
CA ALA A 48 -0.84 24.77 11.91
C ALA A 48 -2.12 25.44 11.37
N PRO A 49 -2.39 25.37 10.05
CA PRO A 49 -3.54 26.03 9.46
C PRO A 49 -4.85 25.34 9.86
N PRO A 50 -5.95 26.09 9.98
CA PRO A 50 -7.26 25.47 10.20
C PRO A 50 -7.62 24.57 9.03
N GLY A 51 -8.19 23.41 9.34
CA GLY A 51 -8.66 22.45 8.34
C GLY A 51 -7.73 21.28 8.07
N VAL A 52 -6.50 21.27 8.62
CA VAL A 52 -5.68 20.05 8.70
C VAL A 52 -6.27 19.15 9.78
N ASP A 53 -6.64 17.93 9.42
CA ASP A 53 -7.27 16.96 10.32
C ASP A 53 -6.45 15.67 10.52
N GLU A 54 -5.66 15.30 9.50
CA GLU A 54 -4.77 14.13 9.56
C GLU A 54 -3.42 14.47 8.93
N VAL A 55 -2.36 13.95 9.54
CA VAL A 55 -0.99 14.02 9.03
C VAL A 55 -0.41 12.61 9.11
N GLU A 56 -0.03 12.06 7.96
CA GLU A 56 0.64 10.77 7.86
C GLU A 56 2.12 10.99 7.58
N PHE A 57 2.95 10.15 8.23
CA PHE A 57 4.39 10.20 8.14
C PHE A 57 4.89 8.91 7.50
N PHE A 58 5.54 9.03 6.34
CA PHE A 58 6.14 7.89 5.65
C PHE A 58 7.66 8.05 5.57
N ALA A 59 8.38 7.20 6.30
CA ALA A 59 9.85 7.13 6.22
C ALA A 59 10.29 6.07 5.20
N ASN A 60 11.37 6.36 4.46
CA ASN A 60 11.98 5.37 3.58
C ASN A 60 12.71 4.25 4.35
N GLY A 61 13.16 3.21 3.62
CA GLY A 61 13.69 1.97 4.21
C GLY A 61 14.90 2.15 5.14
N ASP A 62 15.75 3.14 4.91
CA ASP A 62 16.93 3.44 5.72
C ASP A 62 16.72 4.55 6.78
N ASP A 63 15.49 5.04 6.92
CA ASP A 63 15.10 6.08 7.89
C ASP A 63 15.78 7.44 7.69
N THR A 64 16.13 7.79 6.45
CA THR A 64 16.85 9.03 6.13
C THR A 64 15.98 10.12 5.52
N GLN A 65 14.85 9.75 4.93
CA GLN A 65 13.92 10.68 4.28
C GLN A 65 12.48 10.46 4.75
N LEU A 66 11.74 11.55 4.87
CA LEU A 66 10.36 11.60 5.31
C LEU A 66 9.49 12.25 4.23
N LEU A 67 8.39 11.59 3.89
CA LEU A 67 7.31 12.14 3.08
C LEU A 67 6.11 12.33 3.99
N ILE A 68 5.52 13.52 3.91
CA ILE A 68 4.38 13.89 4.73
C ILE A 68 3.15 13.92 3.84
N GLU A 69 2.11 13.20 4.24
CA GLU A 69 0.79 13.33 3.64
C GLU A 69 -0.13 14.06 4.61
N VAL A 70 -0.95 14.97 4.08
CA VAL A 70 -1.80 15.83 4.90
C VAL A 70 -3.20 15.76 4.34
N SER A 71 -4.16 15.32 5.14
CA SER A 71 -5.57 15.51 4.80
C SER A 71 -5.99 16.92 5.23
N ALA A 72 -6.68 17.60 4.31
CA ALA A 72 -7.22 18.92 4.54
C ALA A 72 -8.70 18.99 4.15
N LYS A 73 -9.50 19.62 5.00
CA LYS A 73 -10.93 19.89 4.76
C LYS A 73 -11.15 20.65 3.46
N ALA A 74 -12.31 20.43 2.84
CA ALA A 74 -12.64 20.98 1.53
C ALA A 74 -12.61 22.53 1.43
N ASP A 75 -12.83 23.24 2.53
CA ASP A 75 -12.83 24.70 2.64
C ASP A 75 -11.46 25.30 3.01
N SER A 76 -10.44 24.46 3.18
CA SER A 76 -9.08 24.88 3.53
C SER A 76 -8.47 25.77 2.45
N ARG A 77 -7.86 26.88 2.86
CA ARG A 77 -7.24 27.84 1.92
C ARG A 77 -5.91 27.28 1.40
N ARG A 78 -5.85 26.98 0.11
CA ARG A 78 -4.65 26.45 -0.58
C ARG A 78 -3.37 27.26 -0.33
N ALA A 79 -3.46 28.59 -0.28
CA ALA A 79 -2.29 29.45 -0.01
C ALA A 79 -1.75 29.28 1.43
N ALA A 80 -2.63 29.13 2.42
CA ALA A 80 -2.22 28.91 3.81
C ALA A 80 -1.62 27.51 4.00
N LEU A 81 -2.22 26.49 3.39
CA LEU A 81 -1.68 25.13 3.36
C LEU A 81 -0.29 25.08 2.72
N ARG A 82 -0.11 25.79 1.60
CA ARG A 82 1.20 25.87 0.92
C ARG A 82 2.27 26.51 1.80
N ALA A 83 1.98 27.68 2.36
CA ALA A 83 2.94 28.39 3.21
C ALA A 83 3.32 27.57 4.44
N TRP A 84 2.34 26.87 5.05
CA TRP A 84 2.60 25.95 6.16
C TRP A 84 3.45 24.75 5.74
N ALA A 85 3.14 24.11 4.61
CA ALA A 85 3.91 22.99 4.08
C ALA A 85 5.37 23.38 3.76
N GLU A 86 5.60 24.58 3.22
CA GLU A 86 6.94 25.13 2.96
C GLU A 86 7.72 25.39 4.26
N ASP A 87 7.07 25.97 5.29
CA ASP A 87 7.68 26.16 6.63
C ASP A 87 7.97 24.81 7.30
N PHE A 88 7.05 23.86 7.20
CA PHE A 88 7.19 22.53 7.81
C PHE A 88 8.32 21.75 7.15
N GLN A 89 8.38 21.71 5.82
CA GLN A 89 9.51 21.13 5.09
C GLN A 89 10.84 21.80 5.48
N SER A 90 10.87 23.12 5.58
CA SER A 90 12.09 23.86 5.93
C SER A 90 12.55 23.64 7.38
N SER A 91 11.67 23.16 8.26
CA SER A 91 11.98 22.89 9.67
C SER A 91 12.83 21.64 9.87
N MET A 92 12.82 20.71 8.91
CA MET A 92 13.59 19.48 8.97
C MET A 92 14.13 19.11 7.57
N PRO A 93 15.45 19.08 7.35
CA PRO A 93 16.02 18.77 6.03
C PRO A 93 15.70 17.35 5.55
N GLU A 94 15.34 16.43 6.45
CA GLU A 94 14.91 15.07 6.11
C GLU A 94 13.50 15.00 5.50
N ILE A 95 12.68 16.06 5.63
CA ILE A 95 11.37 16.13 4.96
C ILE A 95 11.61 16.38 3.47
N ALA A 96 11.59 15.31 2.70
CA ALA A 96 11.77 15.36 1.25
C ALA A 96 10.59 16.06 0.58
N GLY A 97 9.38 15.92 1.12
CA GLY A 97 8.21 16.63 0.62
C GLY A 97 6.97 16.51 1.50
N VAL A 98 6.02 17.39 1.22
CA VAL A 98 4.70 17.47 1.85
C VAL A 98 3.66 17.48 0.75
N VAL A 99 2.76 16.50 0.78
CA VAL A 99 1.66 16.35 -0.17
C VAL A 99 0.35 16.54 0.57
N VAL A 100 -0.47 17.48 0.10
CA VAL A 100 -1.76 17.75 0.71
C VAL A 100 -2.86 17.21 -0.17
N PHE A 101 -3.72 16.40 0.44
CA PHE A 101 -4.91 15.83 -0.16
C PHE A 101 -6.15 16.54 0.37
N ARG A 102 -7.19 16.61 -0.47
CA ARG A 102 -8.52 17.02 -0.01
C ARG A 102 -9.18 15.82 0.68
N GLU A 103 -9.73 16.06 1.86
CA GLU A 103 -10.58 15.09 2.56
C GLU A 103 -11.69 14.62 1.61
N ALA A 104 -11.78 13.30 1.43
CA ALA A 104 -12.83 12.72 0.60
C ALA A 104 -14.20 12.86 1.32
N PRO A 105 -15.30 13.10 0.59
CA PRO A 105 -16.63 13.05 1.19
C PRO A 105 -16.87 11.72 1.90
N LYS A 106 -17.40 11.75 3.13
CA LYS A 106 -17.72 10.54 3.90
C LYS A 106 -18.53 9.55 3.06
N GLY A 107 -18.04 8.32 2.95
CA GLY A 107 -18.73 7.22 2.27
C GLY A 107 -18.48 7.11 0.77
N VAL A 108 -17.53 7.87 0.19
CA VAL A 108 -17.08 7.70 -1.19
C VAL A 108 -15.69 7.01 -1.19
N PRO A 109 -15.62 5.70 -1.50
CA PRO A 109 -14.33 5.04 -1.74
C PRO A 109 -13.75 5.56 -3.05
N GLY A 110 -12.56 6.14 -3.02
CA GLY A 110 -11.92 6.67 -4.23
C GLY A 110 -10.79 7.63 -3.94
N THR A 111 -9.90 7.78 -4.93
CA THR A 111 -8.66 8.56 -4.90
C THR A 111 -8.81 9.91 -4.21
N GLN A 112 -8.03 10.13 -3.16
CA GLN A 112 -7.86 11.43 -2.54
C GLN A 112 -7.41 12.45 -3.59
N GLU A 113 -8.07 13.61 -3.66
CA GLU A 113 -7.72 14.66 -4.62
C GLU A 113 -6.47 15.39 -4.13
N LYS A 114 -5.35 15.23 -4.85
CA LYS A 114 -4.11 15.97 -4.55
C LYS A 114 -4.30 17.48 -4.80
N LEU A 115 -4.23 18.28 -3.75
CA LEU A 115 -4.43 19.74 -3.79
C LEU A 115 -3.14 20.51 -4.10
N LEU A 116 -2.04 20.08 -3.48
CA LEU A 116 -0.72 20.66 -3.69
C LEU A 116 0.39 19.70 -3.25
N THR A 117 1.57 19.97 -3.77
CA THR A 117 2.84 19.34 -3.39
C THR A 117 3.85 20.45 -3.13
N VAL A 118 4.66 20.27 -2.09
CA VAL A 118 5.87 21.04 -1.77
C VAL A 118 7.02 20.03 -1.63
N GLY A 119 8.10 20.21 -2.39
CA GLY A 119 9.20 19.23 -2.45
C GLY A 119 8.84 18.00 -3.29
N ALA A 120 9.28 16.83 -2.84
CA ALA A 120 9.00 15.54 -3.48
C ALA A 120 7.53 15.12 -3.30
N ASP A 121 6.98 14.36 -4.25
CA ASP A 121 5.68 13.69 -4.12
C ASP A 121 5.79 12.17 -3.95
N HIS A 122 7.01 11.66 -3.79
CA HIS A 122 7.34 10.26 -3.60
C HIS A 122 8.69 10.12 -2.88
N LEU A 123 8.93 8.95 -2.31
CA LEU A 123 10.27 8.51 -1.89
C LEU A 123 10.72 7.30 -2.69
N THR A 124 12.02 7.07 -2.70
CA THR A 124 12.58 5.77 -3.06
C THR A 124 12.72 4.92 -1.79
N TYR A 125 12.08 3.76 -1.76
CA TYR A 125 12.23 2.78 -0.71
C TYR A 125 13.18 1.67 -1.17
N GLN A 126 14.32 1.55 -0.51
CA GLN A 126 15.31 0.51 -0.82
C GLN A 126 15.03 -0.75 0.00
N THR A 127 15.08 -1.90 -0.67
CA THR A 127 15.11 -3.25 -0.07
C THR A 127 16.38 -3.96 -0.52
N GLU A 128 16.66 -5.16 -0.02
CA GLU A 128 17.78 -5.98 -0.49
C GLU A 128 17.65 -6.36 -1.97
N ARG A 129 16.42 -6.42 -2.50
CA ARG A 129 16.11 -6.94 -3.83
C ARG A 129 15.91 -5.85 -4.89
N ALA A 130 15.31 -4.72 -4.52
CA ALA A 130 14.97 -3.65 -5.45
C ALA A 130 14.80 -2.29 -4.74
N ALA A 131 14.77 -1.24 -5.57
CA ALA A 131 14.38 0.10 -5.16
C ALA A 131 12.97 0.39 -5.70
N TYR A 132 12.09 0.89 -4.85
CA TYR A 132 10.70 1.18 -5.19
C TYR A 132 10.44 2.67 -5.11
N ARG A 133 9.94 3.27 -6.19
CA ARG A 133 9.25 4.55 -6.07
C ARG A 133 7.93 4.33 -5.36
N VAL A 134 7.71 5.06 -4.27
CA VAL A 134 6.48 5.05 -3.48
C VAL A 134 5.97 6.48 -3.39
N SER A 135 4.95 6.79 -4.20
CA SER A 135 4.29 8.09 -4.22
C SER A 135 3.33 8.27 -3.06
N ALA A 136 3.09 9.54 -2.68
CA ALA A 136 2.08 9.87 -1.71
C ALA A 136 0.70 9.34 -2.15
N GLY A 137 -0.02 8.70 -1.23
CA GLY A 137 -1.29 8.02 -1.47
C GLY A 137 -1.16 6.60 -2.05
N SER A 138 0.06 6.06 -2.16
CA SER A 138 0.32 4.65 -2.45
C SER A 138 0.55 3.87 -1.15
N PHE A 139 0.05 2.64 -1.07
CA PHE A 139 0.36 1.74 0.04
C PHE A 139 1.77 1.16 -0.08
N PHE A 140 2.45 1.01 1.06
CA PHE A 140 3.69 0.24 1.18
C PHE A 140 3.79 -0.41 2.57
N GLN A 141 4.62 -1.45 2.69
CA GLN A 141 4.80 -2.17 3.95
C GLN A 141 5.43 -1.27 5.03
N THR A 142 4.86 -1.29 6.22
CA THR A 142 5.22 -0.36 7.31
C THR A 142 6.45 -0.83 8.10
N ASN A 143 6.64 -2.14 8.25
CA ASN A 143 7.72 -2.70 9.05
C ASN A 143 8.98 -2.96 8.21
N ARG A 144 9.84 -1.95 8.14
CA ARG A 144 11.09 -1.99 7.35
C ARG A 144 12.03 -3.15 7.68
N TYR A 145 11.94 -3.72 8.88
CA TYR A 145 12.83 -4.80 9.32
C TYR A 145 12.39 -6.17 8.80
N LEU A 146 11.13 -6.30 8.35
CA LEU A 146 10.55 -7.55 7.90
C LEU A 146 10.08 -7.53 6.44
N THR A 147 10.10 -6.37 5.78
CA THR A 147 9.76 -6.24 4.35
C THR A 147 10.59 -7.20 3.49
N ASP A 148 11.91 -7.27 3.70
CA ASP A 148 12.80 -8.16 2.94
C ASP A 148 12.49 -9.65 3.16
N GLU A 149 12.23 -10.05 4.41
CA GLU A 149 11.87 -11.43 4.73
C GLU A 149 10.50 -11.80 4.14
N LEU A 150 9.52 -10.88 4.15
CA LEU A 150 8.23 -11.06 3.50
C LEU A 150 8.40 -11.26 1.98
N VAL A 151 9.14 -10.37 1.32
CA VAL A 151 9.44 -10.47 -0.12
C VAL A 151 10.10 -11.81 -0.42
N LYS A 152 11.08 -12.21 0.38
CA LYS A 152 11.77 -13.48 0.25
C LYS A 152 10.83 -14.67 0.41
N ILE A 153 10.02 -14.74 1.46
CA ILE A 153 9.04 -15.83 1.65
C ILE A 153 8.14 -15.96 0.42
N VAL A 154 7.63 -14.85 -0.11
CA VAL A 154 6.69 -14.86 -1.25
C VAL A 154 7.37 -15.28 -2.56
N THR A 155 8.59 -14.80 -2.81
CA THR A 155 9.22 -14.88 -4.14
C THR A 155 10.33 -15.92 -4.28
N GLN A 156 10.90 -16.41 -3.18
CA GLN A 156 12.05 -17.31 -3.22
C GLN A 156 11.70 -18.65 -3.89
N GLY A 157 12.54 -19.08 -4.84
CA GLY A 157 12.36 -20.36 -5.53
C GLY A 157 11.18 -20.39 -6.51
N GLN A 158 10.65 -19.22 -6.87
CA GLN A 158 9.63 -19.07 -7.90
C GLN A 158 10.31 -18.79 -9.25
N SER A 159 9.99 -19.59 -10.26
CA SER A 159 10.48 -19.44 -11.64
C SER A 159 9.47 -20.01 -12.62
N GLY A 160 9.46 -19.54 -13.86
CA GLY A 160 8.50 -20.01 -14.87
C GLY A 160 8.39 -19.06 -16.06
N GLU A 161 7.44 -19.37 -16.96
CA GLU A 161 7.16 -18.51 -18.11
C GLU A 161 6.28 -17.33 -17.72
N HIS A 162 5.30 -17.54 -16.84
CA HIS A 162 4.27 -16.56 -16.54
C HIS A 162 3.94 -16.47 -15.05
N ALA A 163 4.05 -15.27 -14.48
CA ALA A 163 3.51 -14.95 -13.16
C ALA A 163 2.40 -13.90 -13.26
N LEU A 164 1.45 -13.98 -12.32
CA LEU A 164 0.38 -13.02 -12.13
C LEU A 164 0.40 -12.51 -10.69
N ASP A 165 0.63 -11.21 -10.49
CA ASP A 165 0.53 -10.54 -9.20
C ASP A 165 -0.78 -9.74 -9.15
N LEU A 166 -1.68 -10.12 -8.24
CA LEU A 166 -2.99 -9.49 -8.06
C LEU A 166 -2.98 -8.65 -6.78
N TYR A 167 -3.55 -7.44 -6.87
CA TYR A 167 -3.41 -6.41 -5.83
C TYR A 167 -1.95 -5.95 -5.67
N ALA A 168 -1.27 -5.78 -6.80
CA ALA A 168 0.18 -5.63 -6.86
C ALA A 168 0.72 -4.37 -6.16
N GLY A 169 -0.14 -3.39 -5.84
CA GLY A 169 0.28 -2.13 -5.23
C GLY A 169 1.31 -1.43 -6.11
N VAL A 170 2.48 -1.09 -5.53
CA VAL A 170 3.61 -0.50 -6.26
C VAL A 170 4.55 -1.56 -6.88
N GLY A 171 4.19 -2.84 -6.81
CA GLY A 171 4.95 -3.96 -7.37
C GLY A 171 5.92 -4.64 -6.43
N LEU A 172 5.66 -4.63 -5.11
CA LEU A 172 6.58 -5.17 -4.09
C LEU A 172 7.05 -6.60 -4.41
N PHE A 173 6.14 -7.48 -4.85
CA PHE A 173 6.48 -8.86 -5.18
C PHE A 173 6.90 -9.01 -6.65
N SER A 174 6.19 -8.38 -7.58
CA SER A 174 6.53 -8.44 -9.00
C SER A 174 7.97 -8.07 -9.34
N THR A 175 8.54 -7.03 -8.72
CA THR A 175 9.94 -6.64 -8.96
C THR A 175 10.94 -7.68 -8.46
N ALA A 176 10.57 -8.48 -7.46
CA ALA A 176 11.43 -9.49 -6.84
C ALA A 176 11.34 -10.87 -7.50
N LEU A 177 10.33 -11.11 -8.36
CA LEU A 177 10.15 -12.31 -9.18
C LEU A 177 11.05 -12.33 -10.43
N CYS A 178 12.36 -12.10 -10.26
CA CYS A 178 13.31 -11.94 -11.36
C CYS A 178 13.46 -13.16 -12.28
N ASP A 179 13.15 -14.36 -11.79
CA ASP A 179 13.30 -15.63 -12.52
C ASP A 179 12.03 -16.02 -13.33
N MET A 180 11.05 -15.13 -13.41
CA MET A 180 9.87 -15.26 -14.25
C MET A 180 10.08 -14.58 -15.60
N ARG A 181 9.74 -15.25 -16.71
CA ARG A 181 9.94 -14.68 -18.05
C ARG A 181 8.99 -13.53 -18.36
N HIS A 182 7.77 -13.55 -17.84
CA HIS A 182 6.79 -12.49 -18.01
C HIS A 182 5.89 -12.39 -16.77
N ILE A 183 5.69 -11.17 -16.27
CA ILE A 183 4.95 -10.91 -15.03
C ILE A 183 3.83 -9.94 -15.34
N VAL A 184 2.57 -10.33 -15.14
CA VAL A 184 1.44 -9.39 -15.19
C VAL A 184 1.07 -8.97 -13.79
N SER A 185 1.00 -7.66 -13.55
CA SER A 185 0.71 -7.07 -12.25
C SER A 185 -0.57 -6.25 -12.33
N VAL A 186 -1.57 -6.58 -11.52
CA VAL A 186 -2.91 -5.96 -11.56
C VAL A 186 -3.11 -5.09 -10.34
N GLU A 187 -3.33 -3.80 -10.57
CA GLU A 187 -3.59 -2.81 -9.52
C GLU A 187 -4.72 -1.86 -9.93
N SER A 188 -5.59 -1.49 -8.99
CA SER A 188 -6.75 -0.65 -9.25
C SER A 188 -6.48 0.84 -9.02
N SER A 189 -5.64 1.15 -8.03
CA SER A 189 -5.22 2.49 -7.64
C SER A 189 -4.43 3.15 -8.77
N GLN A 190 -4.83 4.37 -9.13
CA GLN A 190 -4.14 5.15 -10.16
C GLN A 190 -2.71 5.49 -9.74
N THR A 191 -2.53 5.91 -8.49
CA THR A 191 -1.23 6.29 -7.94
C THR A 191 -0.32 5.08 -7.90
N SER A 192 -0.78 3.98 -7.29
CA SER A 192 0.01 2.75 -7.17
C SER A 192 0.34 2.14 -8.53
N THR A 193 -0.57 2.18 -9.52
CA THR A 193 -0.27 1.65 -10.87
C THR A 193 0.79 2.47 -11.60
N ALA A 194 0.87 3.78 -11.37
CA ALA A 194 1.90 4.62 -11.96
C ALA A 194 3.29 4.31 -11.36
N ASP A 195 3.35 4.01 -10.06
CA ASP A 195 4.56 3.52 -9.39
C ASP A 195 4.93 2.10 -9.81
N LEU A 196 3.95 1.20 -9.86
CA LEU A 196 4.11 -0.15 -10.39
C LEU A 196 4.76 -0.12 -11.78
N SER A 197 4.21 0.67 -12.70
CA SER A 197 4.75 0.80 -14.06
C SER A 197 6.19 1.35 -14.09
N TYR A 198 6.58 2.15 -13.10
CA TYR A 198 7.94 2.69 -12.99
C TYR A 198 8.91 1.68 -12.35
N ASN A 199 8.43 0.90 -11.37
CA ASN A 199 9.22 -0.03 -10.60
C ASN A 199 9.46 -1.35 -11.33
N LEU A 200 8.53 -1.78 -12.19
CA LEU A 200 8.64 -3.05 -12.91
C LEU A 200 9.88 -3.08 -13.83
N SER A 201 10.53 -4.24 -13.85
CA SER A 201 11.56 -4.59 -14.83
C SER A 201 10.97 -4.80 -16.22
N SER A 202 11.83 -4.95 -17.24
CA SER A 202 11.42 -5.06 -18.65
C SER A 202 10.54 -6.27 -18.99
N ASN A 203 10.50 -7.28 -18.13
CA ASN A 203 9.62 -8.45 -18.22
C ASN A 203 8.26 -8.28 -17.54
N GLY A 204 7.98 -7.11 -16.95
CA GLY A 204 6.73 -6.80 -16.26
C GLY A 204 5.73 -6.01 -17.10
N GLU A 205 4.45 -6.34 -16.99
CA GLU A 205 3.31 -5.56 -17.50
C GLU A 205 2.44 -5.09 -16.32
N ALA A 206 2.26 -3.78 -16.20
CA ALA A 206 1.29 -3.19 -15.27
C ALA A 206 -0.10 -3.06 -15.91
N VAL A 207 -1.13 -3.52 -15.21
CA VAL A 207 -2.53 -3.46 -15.66
C VAL A 207 -3.37 -2.71 -14.64
N ARG A 208 -3.93 -1.56 -15.05
CA ARG A 208 -4.84 -0.78 -14.22
C ARG A 208 -6.26 -1.36 -14.24
N ALA A 209 -6.59 -2.22 -13.30
CA ALA A 209 -7.92 -2.80 -13.15
C ALA A 209 -8.13 -3.30 -11.71
N THR A 210 -9.38 -3.50 -11.30
CA THR A 210 -9.62 -4.35 -10.13
C THR A 210 -9.31 -5.81 -10.48
N THR A 211 -8.91 -6.61 -9.50
CA THR A 211 -8.68 -8.04 -9.67
C THR A 211 -9.88 -8.76 -10.30
N GLU A 212 -11.10 -8.44 -9.85
CA GLU A 212 -12.33 -9.00 -10.43
C GLU A 212 -12.52 -8.59 -11.91
N GLU A 213 -12.28 -7.33 -12.26
CA GLU A 213 -12.41 -6.86 -13.64
C GLU A 213 -11.40 -7.51 -14.58
N TYR A 214 -10.18 -7.78 -14.09
CA TYR A 214 -9.14 -8.47 -14.82
C TYR A 214 -9.50 -9.94 -15.02
N LEU A 215 -9.79 -10.66 -13.94
CA LEU A 215 -10.09 -12.10 -13.98
C LEU A 215 -11.39 -12.42 -14.75
N SER A 216 -12.36 -11.50 -14.79
CA SER A 216 -13.61 -11.68 -15.54
C SER A 216 -13.46 -11.41 -17.04
N GLY A 217 -12.31 -10.86 -17.47
CA GLY A 217 -12.11 -10.39 -18.83
C GLY A 217 -12.86 -9.09 -19.17
N SER A 218 -13.57 -8.48 -18.21
CA SER A 218 -14.26 -7.19 -18.42
C SER A 218 -13.28 -6.09 -18.82
N HIS A 219 -12.07 -6.09 -18.26
CA HIS A 219 -11.00 -5.18 -18.63
C HIS A 219 -10.62 -5.30 -20.13
N ASN A 220 -10.58 -6.51 -20.66
CA ASN A 220 -10.24 -6.77 -22.06
C ASN A 220 -11.28 -6.15 -23.01
N SER A 221 -12.57 -6.21 -22.68
CA SER A 221 -13.61 -5.55 -23.49
C SER A 221 -13.43 -4.02 -23.58
N ARG A 222 -12.93 -3.37 -22.51
CA ARG A 222 -12.60 -1.94 -22.48
C ARG A 222 -11.34 -1.61 -23.29
N ARG A 223 -10.32 -2.48 -23.25
CA ARG A 223 -9.07 -2.34 -24.03
C ARG A 223 -9.29 -2.59 -25.53
N ALA A 224 -10.08 -3.58 -25.91
CA ALA A 224 -10.39 -3.88 -27.32
C ALA A 224 -11.14 -2.72 -28.00
N ARG A 225 -12.04 -2.04 -27.28
CA ARG A 225 -12.68 -0.80 -27.76
C ARG A 225 -11.69 0.34 -28.01
N LYS A 226 -10.47 0.27 -27.47
CA LYS A 226 -9.37 1.22 -27.67
C LYS A 226 -8.28 0.69 -28.62
N GLY A 227 -8.52 -0.42 -29.33
CA GLY A 227 -7.60 -0.96 -30.33
C GLY A 227 -6.38 -1.71 -29.80
N ALA A 228 -6.36 -2.07 -28.50
CA ALA A 228 -5.27 -2.86 -27.92
C ALA A 228 -5.46 -4.36 -28.15
N VAL A 229 -4.36 -5.08 -28.45
CA VAL A 229 -4.30 -6.54 -28.49
C VAL A 229 -4.58 -7.07 -27.07
N LEU A 230 -5.54 -7.99 -26.96
CA LEU A 230 -5.96 -8.55 -25.67
C LEU A 230 -5.13 -9.80 -25.34
N PRO A 231 -4.70 -9.99 -24.09
CA PRO A 231 -4.19 -11.28 -23.66
C PRO A 231 -5.29 -12.34 -23.79
N HIS A 232 -4.88 -13.51 -24.28
CA HIS A 232 -5.72 -14.61 -24.75
C HIS A 232 -6.61 -15.18 -23.62
N PRO A 233 -7.85 -15.61 -23.90
CA PRO A 233 -8.76 -16.27 -22.93
C PRO A 233 -8.29 -17.65 -22.42
N ALA A 234 -7.00 -17.98 -22.58
CA ALA A 234 -6.38 -19.24 -22.11
C ALA A 234 -5.06 -18.98 -21.37
N PHE A 235 -4.89 -17.79 -20.78
CA PHE A 235 -3.71 -17.49 -19.96
C PHE A 235 -3.83 -18.17 -18.59
N GLN A 236 -3.05 -19.23 -18.41
CA GLN A 236 -2.85 -19.90 -17.13
C GLN A 236 -1.41 -19.60 -16.68
N PRO A 237 -1.19 -18.75 -15.66
CA PRO A 237 0.15 -18.47 -15.18
C PRO A 237 0.70 -19.67 -14.40
N ASP A 238 2.02 -19.82 -14.37
CA ASP A 238 2.73 -20.82 -13.55
C ASP A 238 2.61 -20.48 -12.05
N LEU A 239 2.54 -19.18 -11.74
CA LEU A 239 2.38 -18.65 -10.38
C LEU A 239 1.33 -17.54 -10.34
N ALA A 240 0.45 -17.59 -9.36
CA ALA A 240 -0.34 -16.44 -8.94
C ALA A 240 0.07 -15.98 -7.53
N VAL A 241 0.38 -14.71 -7.36
CA VAL A 241 0.55 -14.05 -6.06
C VAL A 241 -0.71 -13.22 -5.80
N VAL A 242 -1.27 -13.30 -4.59
CA VAL A 242 -2.41 -12.49 -4.17
C VAL A 242 -2.15 -11.86 -2.81
N ASP A 243 -2.30 -10.54 -2.72
CA ASP A 243 -2.19 -9.77 -1.46
C ASP A 243 -3.42 -8.85 -1.28
N PRO A 244 -4.61 -9.43 -1.03
CA PRO A 244 -5.85 -8.65 -0.98
C PRO A 244 -5.92 -7.75 0.27
N PRO A 245 -6.80 -6.73 0.25
CA PRO A 245 -7.12 -5.97 1.46
C PRO A 245 -7.74 -6.87 2.54
N ARG A 246 -7.91 -6.32 3.76
CA ARG A 246 -8.47 -7.05 4.94
C ARG A 246 -9.75 -7.84 4.69
N SER A 247 -10.57 -7.44 3.70
CA SER A 247 -11.77 -8.19 3.29
C SER A 247 -11.49 -9.57 2.68
N GLY A 248 -10.23 -9.87 2.33
CA GLY A 248 -9.82 -11.04 1.56
C GLY A 248 -10.21 -10.94 0.08
N LEU A 249 -10.08 -12.06 -0.64
CA LEU A 249 -10.54 -12.21 -2.02
C LEU A 249 -12.07 -12.16 -2.11
N GLY A 250 -12.75 -12.83 -1.17
CA GLY A 250 -14.18 -13.11 -1.23
C GLY A 250 -14.53 -14.23 -2.22
N ASP A 251 -15.72 -14.83 -2.05
CA ASP A 251 -16.13 -16.05 -2.76
C ASP A 251 -16.01 -15.95 -4.29
N ARG A 252 -16.42 -14.81 -4.86
CA ARG A 252 -16.38 -14.60 -6.31
C ARG A 252 -14.96 -14.63 -6.86
N VAL A 253 -14.05 -13.80 -6.32
CA VAL A 253 -12.67 -13.74 -6.79
C VAL A 253 -11.94 -15.04 -6.51
N ALA A 254 -12.16 -15.68 -5.36
CA ALA A 254 -11.58 -16.99 -5.04
C ALA A 254 -11.98 -18.06 -6.07
N ARG A 255 -13.26 -18.12 -6.50
CA ARG A 255 -13.70 -19.05 -7.56
C ARG A 255 -13.10 -18.71 -8.94
N MET A 256 -12.92 -17.43 -9.25
CA MET A 256 -12.27 -17.02 -10.48
C MET A 256 -10.79 -17.42 -10.50
N LEU A 257 -10.09 -17.26 -9.38
CA LEU A 257 -8.71 -17.72 -9.19
C LEU A 257 -8.60 -19.25 -9.34
N VAL A 258 -9.55 -20.01 -8.78
CA VAL A 258 -9.65 -21.46 -8.98
C VAL A 258 -9.84 -21.82 -10.46
N THR A 259 -10.69 -21.07 -11.18
CA THR A 259 -10.98 -21.30 -12.60
C THR A 259 -9.77 -20.99 -13.49
N MET A 260 -8.99 -19.96 -13.14
CA MET A 260 -7.73 -19.63 -13.81
C MET A 260 -6.72 -20.79 -13.69
N GLY A 261 -6.72 -21.50 -12.56
CA GLY A 261 -6.07 -22.80 -12.45
C GLY A 261 -4.54 -22.79 -12.40
N ALA A 262 -3.90 -21.72 -11.93
CA ALA A 262 -2.45 -21.70 -11.73
C ALA A 262 -1.99 -22.90 -10.89
N PRO A 263 -0.90 -23.61 -11.25
CA PRO A 263 -0.44 -24.75 -10.47
C PRO A 263 0.09 -24.33 -9.09
N ARG A 264 0.56 -23.08 -8.94
CA ARG A 264 1.01 -22.50 -7.67
C ARG A 264 0.28 -21.20 -7.36
N VAL A 265 -0.16 -21.05 -6.12
CA VAL A 265 -0.71 -19.80 -5.58
C VAL A 265 0.03 -19.44 -4.30
N VAL A 266 0.53 -18.21 -4.21
CA VAL A 266 1.05 -17.64 -2.96
C VAL A 266 0.05 -16.60 -2.48
N TYR A 267 -0.53 -16.82 -1.31
CA TYR A 267 -1.53 -15.94 -0.70
C TYR A 267 -0.91 -15.23 0.49
N VAL A 268 -0.80 -13.90 0.41
CA VAL A 268 -0.40 -13.00 1.51
C VAL A 268 -1.66 -12.42 2.16
N SER A 269 -1.71 -12.36 3.49
CA SER A 269 -2.90 -11.88 4.20
C SER A 269 -2.60 -11.31 5.57
N CYS A 270 -3.11 -10.10 5.82
CA CYS A 270 -3.10 -9.44 7.12
C CYS A 270 -4.29 -9.81 8.04
N ASP A 271 -5.24 -10.64 7.58
CA ASP A 271 -6.43 -11.05 8.33
C ASP A 271 -6.65 -12.57 8.27
N PRO A 272 -6.40 -13.31 9.36
CA PRO A 272 -6.50 -14.76 9.37
C PRO A 272 -7.93 -15.29 9.19
N VAL A 273 -8.96 -14.49 9.50
CA VAL A 273 -10.37 -14.90 9.38
C VAL A 273 -10.78 -14.92 7.92
N THR A 274 -10.47 -13.86 7.17
CA THR A 274 -10.79 -13.82 5.73
C THR A 274 -9.89 -14.75 4.92
N LEU A 275 -8.62 -14.92 5.32
CA LEU A 275 -7.75 -15.97 4.78
C LEU A 275 -8.37 -17.36 4.91
N ALA A 276 -8.79 -17.75 6.12
CA ALA A 276 -9.36 -19.08 6.35
C ALA A 276 -10.62 -19.32 5.49
N ARG A 277 -11.49 -18.32 5.37
CA ARG A 277 -12.67 -18.38 4.49
C ARG A 277 -12.29 -18.63 3.03
N ASP A 278 -11.30 -17.91 2.52
CA ASP A 278 -10.92 -17.99 1.12
C ASP A 278 -10.14 -19.29 0.79
N LEU A 279 -9.36 -19.79 1.75
CA LEU A 279 -8.68 -21.09 1.65
C LEU A 279 -9.65 -22.26 1.52
N VAL A 280 -10.84 -22.21 2.15
CA VAL A 280 -11.86 -23.27 1.98
C VAL A 280 -12.23 -23.45 0.51
N VAL A 281 -12.36 -22.36 -0.25
CA VAL A 281 -12.69 -22.41 -1.68
C VAL A 281 -11.56 -23.03 -2.50
N LEU A 282 -10.32 -22.64 -2.21
CA LEU A 282 -9.12 -23.13 -2.90
C LEU A 282 -8.89 -24.62 -2.62
N VAL A 283 -8.95 -25.03 -1.36
CA VAL A 283 -8.75 -26.44 -0.95
C VAL A 283 -9.85 -27.34 -1.50
N ALA A 284 -11.12 -26.91 -1.48
CA ALA A 284 -12.22 -27.66 -2.08
C ALA A 284 -12.05 -27.86 -3.60
N ALA A 285 -11.26 -27.01 -4.27
CA ALA A 285 -10.93 -27.12 -5.68
C ALA A 285 -9.67 -27.95 -5.98
N GLY A 286 -9.03 -28.52 -4.96
CA GLY A 286 -7.89 -29.43 -5.08
C GLY A 286 -6.52 -28.82 -4.80
N TYR A 287 -6.44 -27.55 -4.40
CA TYR A 287 -5.17 -27.00 -3.90
C TYR A 287 -4.82 -27.60 -2.52
N ARG A 288 -3.53 -27.88 -2.31
CA ARG A 288 -2.96 -28.32 -1.03
C ARG A 288 -2.12 -27.18 -0.46
N ILE A 289 -2.21 -26.96 0.84
CA ILE A 289 -1.31 -26.05 1.56
C ILE A 289 0.03 -26.78 1.72
N GLU A 290 1.07 -26.27 1.08
CA GLU A 290 2.43 -26.81 1.17
C GLU A 290 3.23 -26.14 2.28
N GLN A 291 3.06 -24.83 2.46
CA GLN A 291 3.74 -24.04 3.48
C GLN A 291 2.81 -22.97 4.05
N LEU A 292 3.02 -22.64 5.32
CA LEU A 292 2.35 -21.57 6.03
C LEU A 292 3.40 -20.82 6.86
N HIS A 293 3.52 -19.52 6.63
CA HIS A 293 4.43 -18.63 7.34
C HIS A 293 3.63 -17.57 8.06
N LEU A 294 4.08 -17.21 9.26
CA LEU A 294 3.55 -16.09 10.02
C LEU A 294 4.65 -15.03 10.13
N VAL A 295 4.34 -13.79 9.80
CA VAL A 295 5.26 -12.66 9.84
C VAL A 295 4.66 -11.60 10.76
N ASP A 296 5.36 -11.26 11.84
CA ASP A 296 4.90 -10.26 12.80
C ASP A 296 5.18 -8.84 12.28
N LEU A 297 4.48 -8.44 11.20
CA LEU A 297 4.62 -7.10 10.63
C LEU A 297 4.12 -6.00 11.58
N PHE A 298 3.26 -6.33 12.53
CA PHE A 298 2.65 -5.35 13.45
C PHE A 298 2.82 -5.77 14.91
N PRO A 299 4.07 -5.83 15.43
CA PRO A 299 4.32 -6.24 16.82
C PRO A 299 3.55 -5.36 17.80
N GLN A 300 3.18 -5.93 18.95
CA GLN A 300 2.37 -5.28 19.98
C GLN A 300 0.92 -4.99 19.57
N THR A 301 0.47 -5.51 18.43
CA THR A 301 -0.93 -5.45 17.99
C THR A 301 -1.54 -6.85 17.87
N TYR A 302 -2.83 -6.93 17.55
CA TYR A 302 -3.50 -8.19 17.26
C TYR A 302 -3.41 -8.60 15.77
N HIS A 303 -2.81 -7.76 14.93
CA HIS A 303 -2.66 -8.05 13.50
C HIS A 303 -1.60 -9.12 13.27
N LEU A 304 -1.84 -10.01 12.32
CA LEU A 304 -0.96 -11.13 12.01
C LEU A 304 -0.86 -11.27 10.49
N GLU A 305 0.33 -11.03 9.94
CA GLU A 305 0.58 -11.28 8.53
C GLU A 305 0.84 -12.78 8.31
N SER A 306 0.20 -13.36 7.32
CA SER A 306 0.30 -14.78 6.99
C SER A 306 0.62 -14.95 5.50
N VAL A 307 1.53 -15.86 5.18
CA VAL A 307 1.82 -16.26 3.78
C VAL A 307 1.55 -17.75 3.62
N VAL A 308 0.70 -18.10 2.66
CA VAL A 308 0.31 -19.49 2.37
C VAL A 308 0.77 -19.86 0.97
N HIS A 309 1.56 -20.92 0.87
CA HIS A 309 1.97 -21.50 -0.40
C HIS A 309 1.04 -22.67 -0.70
N LEU A 310 0.36 -22.60 -1.83
CA LEU A 310 -0.61 -23.57 -2.30
C LEU A 310 -0.13 -24.18 -3.62
N ALA A 311 -0.32 -25.49 -3.78
CA ALA A 311 -0.05 -26.19 -5.03
C ALA A 311 -1.22 -27.10 -5.42
N ARG A 312 -1.44 -27.27 -6.72
CA ARG A 312 -2.48 -28.15 -7.27
C ARG A 312 -1.87 -29.45 -7.79
#